data_AF-A0A7K9TXF0-F1
#
_entry.id   AF-A0A7K9TXF0-F1
#
_cell.length_a   1.000
_cell.length_b   1.000
_cell.length_c   1.000
_cell.angle_alpha   90.00
_cell.angle_beta   90.00
_cell.angle_gamma   90.00
#
_symmetry.space_group_name_H-M   'P 1'
#
loop_
_entity.id
_entity.type
_entity.pdbx_description
1 polymer ?
#
loop_
_entity_poly.entity_id
_entity_poly.type
_entity_poly.pdbx_seq_one_letter_code
_entity_poly.pdbx_strand_id
1 'polypeptide(L)' 'TIAVPENSLHRAEMSHATFHQNVRGLKKAFYITWEQPKGIVRACPDCNILQGPGLGVGV' A
#
# COMPACT_ATOMS: atom_id res chain seq x y z
N THR A 1 1.44 -16.22 15.72
CA THR A 1 2.04 -15.04 15.06
C THR A 1 2.55 -15.47 13.70
N ILE A 2 1.82 -15.19 12.62
CA ILE A 2 2.27 -15.58 11.27
C ILE A 2 3.31 -14.55 10.84
N ALA A 3 4.59 -14.94 10.87
CA ALA A 3 5.67 -14.11 10.37
C ALA A 3 5.48 -13.95 8.86
N VAL A 4 5.03 -12.77 8.44
CA VAL A 4 5.08 -12.39 7.03
C VAL A 4 6.56 -12.35 6.66
N PRO A 5 7.00 -13.09 5.63
CA PRO A 5 8.39 -13.02 5.21
C PRO A 5 8.68 -11.58 4.80
N GLU A 6 9.75 -11.00 5.35
CA GLU A 6 10.21 -9.62 5.08
C GLU A 6 10.22 -9.29 3.57
N ASN A 7 10.56 -10.30 2.77
CA ASN A 7 10.50 -10.28 1.31
C ASN A 7 9.13 -9.87 0.73
N SER A 8 8.02 -10.28 1.32
CA SER A 8 6.68 -9.91 0.84
C SER A 8 6.34 -8.44 1.09
N LEU A 9 6.79 -7.88 2.21
CA LEU A 9 6.60 -6.46 2.50
C LEU A 9 7.43 -5.60 1.55
N HIS A 10 8.72 -5.91 1.42
CA HIS A 10 9.63 -5.17 0.54
C HIS A 10 9.16 -5.21 -0.93
N ARG A 11 8.69 -6.38 -1.41
CA ARG A 11 8.11 -6.49 -2.76
C ARG A 11 6.82 -5.67 -2.92
N ALA A 12 6.00 -5.56 -1.87
CA ALA A 12 4.82 -4.71 -1.89
C ALA A 12 5.18 -3.22 -1.97
N GLU A 13 6.24 -2.78 -1.29
CA GLU A 13 6.75 -1.40 -1.36
C GLU A 13 7.23 -1.05 -2.77
N MET A 14 8.07 -1.89 -3.38
CA MET A 14 8.54 -1.69 -4.75
C MET A 14 7.38 -1.69 -5.77
N SER A 15 6.43 -2.62 -5.60
CA SER A 15 5.26 -2.70 -6.48
C SER A 15 4.37 -1.47 -6.34
N HIS A 16 4.15 -0.98 -5.12
CA HIS A 16 3.40 0.25 -4.89
C HIS A 16 4.11 1.47 -5.49
N ALA A 17 5.42 1.58 -5.34
CA ALA A 17 6.18 2.69 -5.93
C ALA A 17 6.08 2.74 -7.47
N THR A 18 5.84 1.60 -8.13
CA THR A 18 5.70 1.53 -9.59
C THR A 18 4.26 1.72 -10.06
N PHE A 19 3.30 1.10 -9.36
CA PHE A 19 1.92 0.94 -9.83
C PHE A 19 0.88 1.67 -8.98
N HIS A 20 1.29 2.29 -7.87
CA HIS A 20 0.43 2.97 -6.90
C HIS A 20 -0.79 2.14 -6.46
N GLN A 21 -0.61 0.82 -6.32
CA GLN A 21 -1.68 -0.10 -5.95
C GLN A 21 -2.27 0.26 -4.58
N ASN A 22 -3.60 0.31 -4.47
CA ASN A 22 -4.26 0.59 -3.19
C ASN A 22 -4.07 -0.56 -2.16
N VAL A 23 -4.47 -0.30 -0.91
CA VAL A 23 -4.32 -1.22 0.22
C VAL A 23 -4.91 -2.62 -0.04
N ARG A 24 -6.06 -2.70 -0.72
CA ARG A 24 -6.70 -3.98 -1.07
C ARG A 24 -5.87 -4.75 -2.10
N GLY A 25 -5.35 -4.05 -3.11
CA GLY A 25 -4.49 -4.63 -4.15
C GLY A 25 -3.22 -5.24 -3.57
N LEU A 26 -2.51 -4.48 -2.73
CA LEU A 26 -1.28 -4.95 -2.08
C LEU A 26 -1.53 -6.14 -1.16
N LYS A 27 -2.59 -6.10 -0.33
CA LYS A 27 -2.95 -7.23 0.52
C LYS A 27 -3.19 -8.51 -0.29
N LYS A 28 -3.95 -8.41 -1.40
CA LYS A 28 -4.29 -9.58 -2.23
C LYS A 28 -3.08 -10.13 -2.98
N ALA A 29 -2.18 -9.25 -3.43
CA ALA A 29 -1.01 -9.64 -4.22
C ALA A 29 0.12 -10.24 -3.37
N PHE A 30 0.35 -9.71 -2.17
CA PHE A 30 1.52 -10.06 -1.34
C PHE A 30 1.18 -10.82 -0.06
N TYR A 31 -0.11 -11.08 0.20
CA TYR A 31 -0.61 -11.82 1.37
C TYR A 31 -0.11 -11.24 2.71
N ILE A 32 0.04 -9.91 2.76
CA ILE A 32 0.49 -9.16 3.94
C ILE A 32 -0.70 -8.75 4.84
N THR A 33 -0.42 -8.40 6.10
CA THR A 33 -1.45 -7.94 7.05
C THR A 33 -2.01 -6.60 6.62
N TRP A 34 -3.23 -6.24 7.00
CA TRP A 34 -3.86 -4.98 6.57
C TRP A 34 -3.10 -3.71 6.98
N GLU A 35 -2.32 -3.76 8.06
CA GLU A 35 -1.60 -2.60 8.58
C GLU A 35 -0.38 -2.26 7.73
N GLN A 36 0.28 -3.28 7.17
CA GLN A 36 1.45 -3.12 6.31
C GLN A 36 1.17 -2.28 5.05
N PRO A 37 0.22 -2.63 4.17
CA PRO A 37 -0.08 -1.84 2.98
C PRO A 37 -0.73 -0.50 3.31
N LYS A 38 -1.37 -0.34 4.49
CA LYS A 38 -1.79 1.00 4.95
C LYS A 38 -0.59 1.89 5.22
N GLY A 39 0.47 1.36 5.84
CA GLY A 39 1.73 2.07 6.04
C GLY A 39 2.34 2.51 4.70
N ILE A 40 2.42 1.59 3.74
CA ILE A 40 2.97 1.85 2.40
C ILE A 40 2.21 2.98 1.69
N VAL A 41 0.88 2.88 1.61
CA VAL A 41 0.05 3.90 0.92
C VAL A 41 0.11 5.25 1.62
N ARG A 42 0.12 5.29 2.96
CA ARG A 42 0.22 6.54 3.74
C ARG A 42 1.59 7.20 3.62
N ALA A 43 2.65 6.42 3.43
CA ALA A 43 4.00 6.93 3.24
C ALA A 43 4.26 7.41 1.81
N CYS A 44 3.47 6.98 0.83
CA CYS A 44 3.60 7.42 -0.56
C CYS A 44 3.09 8.87 -0.70
N PRO A 45 3.94 9.84 -1.09
CA PRO A 45 3.52 11.23 -1.22
C PRO A 45 2.41 11.39 -2.26
N ASP A 46 2.50 10.71 -3.41
CA ASP A 46 1.50 10.80 -4.49
C ASP A 46 0.13 10.29 -4.05
N CYS A 47 0.09 9.19 -3.27
CA CYS A 47 -1.15 8.63 -2.76
C CYS A 47 -1.66 9.33 -1.49
N ASN A 48 -0.78 9.89 -0.66
CA ASN A 48 -1.15 10.63 0.54
C ASN A 48 -1.73 12.00 0.22
N ILE A 49 -1.34 12.63 -0.90
CA ILE A 49 -1.97 13.86 -1.40
C ILE A 49 -3.48 13.64 -1.65
N LEU A 50 -3.87 12.45 -2.12
CA LEU A 50 -5.29 12.08 -2.30
C LEU A 50 -6.04 11.84 -0.98
N GLN A 51 -5.33 11.68 0.15
CA GLN A 51 -5.93 11.49 1.48
C GLN A 51 -6.03 12.78 2.30
N GLY A 52 -5.54 13.91 1.79
CA GLY A 52 -5.79 15.23 2.38
C GLY A 52 -7.27 15.64 2.28
N PRO A 53 -7.75 16.58 3.11
CA PRO A 53 -9.11 17.10 3.01
C PRO A 53 -9.23 17.90 1.71
N GLY A 54 -9.56 17.27 0.60
CA GLY A 54 -9.60 17.99 -0.67
C GLY A 54 -10.09 17.27 -1.90
N LEU A 55 -9.70 16.03 -2.19
CA LEU A 55 -9.94 15.47 -3.53
C LEU A 55 -10.29 13.99 -3.49
N GLY A 56 -11.59 13.73 -3.32
CA GLY A 56 -12.20 12.52 -3.86
C GLY A 56 -12.12 12.57 -5.38
N VAL A 57 -11.15 11.88 -5.96
CA VAL A 57 -11.21 11.47 -7.36
C VAL A 57 -11.44 9.96 -7.34
N GLY A 58 -12.70 9.62 -7.54
CA GLY A 58 -13.10 8.27 -7.91
C GLY A 58 -12.68 8.00 -9.34
N VAL A 59 -12.22 6.77 -9.56
CA VAL A 59 -12.41 5.98 -10.78
C VAL A 59 -12.63 4.53 -10.36
#